data_AF-A0AAU3I1H3-F1
#
_entry.id   AF-A0AAU3I1H3-F1
#
_cell.length_a   1.000
_cell.length_b   1.000
_cell.length_c   1.000
_cell.angle_alpha   90.00
_cell.angle_beta   90.00
_cell.angle_gamma   90.00
#
_symmetry.space_group_name_H-M   'P 1'
#
loop_
_entity.id
_entity.type
_entity.pdbx_description
1 polymer ?
#
loop_
_entity_poly.entity_id
_entity_poly.type
_entity_poly.pdbx_seq_one_letter_code
_entity_poly.pdbx_strand_id
1 'polypeptide(L)'
;MRRRISLVMMSGLLAVSAAPAVPAAAGESCGPSFGEHLRCWSRSIAEGTVHVTVDQRLPFDGDAESHRGYEKALLGQRARLVVEVPERARTGPGGTALLLLADQKARLVAGDATIEALPKQAVDELVAREVCDLKAENDPCALLAQGSLTGDEFVRRGLAVDLSRHTYGIDGTLGATPAASPADGGTTSGNGSEDKKQSQERETDPISPTDPGDDASWDTATAVLTVLCAVLVLLLGLLLFLIRRSARSVAVGTLSRRSLVAQGVGAVPAAATPRPRTRPRTQMPDEATTRIRATPAPRNHGRRVGNVPGPARPAVVRTELHPQGYVEVEHVLYRAVWAEPGRPPPAPGGLVDVTEAGERDSDVLYAFPPTAGRHAKATRP
;
A
#
# COMPACT_ATOMS: atom_id res chain seq x y z
N MET A 1 33.45 -69.47 -9.59
CA MET A 1 33.48 -69.16 -8.15
C MET A 1 32.76 -67.80 -7.98
N ARG A 2 31.46 -67.72 -7.72
CA ARG A 2 30.73 -67.80 -6.43
C ARG A 2 31.28 -66.91 -5.30
N ARG A 3 30.59 -65.78 -5.06
CA ARG A 3 30.28 -65.03 -3.81
C ARG A 3 29.55 -63.74 -4.27
N ARG A 4 28.25 -63.46 -4.12
CA ARG A 4 27.17 -63.64 -3.10
C ARG A 4 27.47 -63.00 -1.73
N ILE A 5 26.49 -62.18 -1.29
CA ILE A 5 26.21 -61.62 0.07
C ILE A 5 26.79 -60.19 0.27
N SER A 6 26.09 -59.14 0.72
CA SER A 6 24.82 -59.03 1.45
C SER A 6 24.04 -57.74 1.14
N LEU A 7 22.72 -57.90 1.03
CA LEU A 7 21.69 -56.90 1.26
C LEU A 7 21.70 -56.50 2.74
N VAL A 8 21.79 -55.21 3.08
CA VAL A 8 21.25 -54.69 4.35
C VAL A 8 20.42 -53.45 4.04
N MET A 9 19.12 -53.65 4.20
CA MET A 9 18.07 -52.65 4.33
C MET A 9 18.42 -51.59 5.38
N MET A 10 18.34 -50.32 5.00
CA MET A 10 18.09 -49.21 5.93
C MET A 10 17.13 -48.23 5.22
N SER A 11 15.90 -48.70 5.02
CA SER A 11 14.74 -47.85 4.74
C SER A 11 14.39 -47.13 6.04
N GLY A 12 15.11 -46.05 6.34
CA GLY A 12 14.74 -45.12 7.40
C GLY A 12 13.49 -44.36 6.98
N LEU A 13 12.37 -44.65 7.62
CA LEU A 13 11.16 -43.83 7.60
C LEU A 13 11.53 -42.40 8.04
N LEU A 14 11.71 -41.49 7.09
CA LEU A 14 11.53 -40.06 7.33
C LEU A 14 10.02 -39.81 7.38
N ALA A 15 9.45 -40.00 8.57
CA ALA A 15 8.19 -39.38 8.93
C ALA A 15 8.43 -37.87 8.94
N VAL A 16 8.23 -37.24 7.78
CA VAL A 16 8.06 -35.78 7.68
C VAL A 16 6.74 -35.49 8.39
N SER A 17 6.83 -35.25 9.69
CA SER A 17 5.80 -34.56 10.46
C SER A 17 5.66 -33.17 9.85
N ALA A 18 4.79 -33.06 8.85
CA ALA A 18 4.21 -31.81 8.43
C ALA A 18 3.40 -31.27 9.62
N ALA A 19 4.09 -30.60 10.55
CA ALA A 19 3.44 -29.73 11.49
C ALA A 19 2.63 -28.74 10.63
N PRO A 20 1.32 -28.56 10.89
CA PRO A 20 0.58 -27.51 10.22
C PRO A 20 1.34 -26.21 10.47
N ALA A 21 1.82 -25.58 9.39
CA ALA A 21 2.37 -24.25 9.45
C ALA A 21 1.24 -23.35 9.96
N VAL A 22 1.22 -23.12 11.26
CA VAL A 22 0.34 -22.13 11.86
C VAL A 22 0.79 -20.82 11.25
N PRO A 23 -0.05 -20.13 10.45
CA PRO A 23 0.31 -18.82 9.96
C PRO A 23 0.55 -17.96 11.19
N ALA A 24 1.79 -17.50 11.38
CA ALA A 24 2.14 -16.52 12.38
C ALA A 24 1.32 -15.26 12.09
N ALA A 25 0.15 -15.17 12.71
CA ALA A 25 -0.66 -13.97 12.72
C ALA A 25 -0.01 -13.06 13.76
N ALA A 26 0.96 -12.27 13.30
CA ALA A 26 1.60 -11.23 14.09
C ALA A 26 0.58 -10.12 14.41
N GLY A 27 -0.22 -10.38 15.44
CA GLY A 27 -0.72 -9.37 16.35
C GLY A 27 0.14 -9.32 17.62
N GLU A 28 1.41 -9.73 17.54
CA GLU A 28 2.37 -9.44 18.59
C GLU A 28 2.56 -7.93 18.59
N SER A 29 1.88 -7.28 19.53
CA SER A 29 2.13 -5.88 19.85
C SER A 29 3.63 -5.76 20.11
N CYS A 30 4.34 -5.02 19.25
CA CYS A 30 5.67 -4.56 19.59
C CYS A 30 5.55 -3.86 20.95
N GLY A 31 6.47 -4.13 21.88
CA GLY A 31 6.37 -3.72 23.28
C GLY A 31 6.13 -2.21 23.47
N PRO A 32 5.76 -1.74 24.67
CA PRO A 32 5.25 -0.38 24.87
C PRO A 32 6.27 0.74 24.60
N SER A 33 7.57 0.45 24.58
CA SER A 33 8.62 1.47 24.41
C SER A 33 8.99 1.72 22.94
N PHE A 34 9.52 2.91 22.63
CA PHE A 34 9.98 3.24 21.28
C PHE A 34 11.08 2.29 20.79
N GLY A 35 12.05 1.97 21.65
CA GLY A 35 13.13 1.03 21.32
C GLY A 35 12.63 -0.38 21.00
N GLU A 36 11.59 -0.87 21.69
CA GLU A 36 10.97 -2.16 21.38
C GLU A 36 10.23 -2.17 20.04
N HIS A 37 9.53 -1.08 19.73
CA HIS A 37 8.92 -0.87 18.42
C HIS A 37 9.97 -0.88 17.30
N LEU A 38 11.06 -0.11 17.44
CA LEU A 38 12.15 -0.08 16.47
C LEU A 38 12.78 -1.47 16.28
N ARG A 39 13.06 -2.18 17.38
CA ARG A 39 13.58 -3.56 17.33
C ARG A 39 12.64 -4.51 16.60
N CYS A 40 11.35 -4.40 16.86
CA CYS A 40 10.31 -5.20 16.22
C CYS A 40 10.27 -4.97 14.70
N TRP A 41 10.12 -3.71 14.28
CA TRP A 41 10.04 -3.34 12.87
C TRP A 41 11.33 -3.61 12.09
N SER A 42 12.49 -3.38 12.72
CA SER A 42 13.80 -3.66 12.10
C SER A 42 14.00 -5.13 11.73
N ARG A 43 13.34 -6.06 12.45
CA ARG A 43 13.35 -7.50 12.11
C ARG A 43 12.40 -7.80 10.95
N SER A 44 11.19 -7.25 11.00
CA SER A 44 10.16 -7.49 9.98
C SER A 44 10.45 -6.81 8.64
N ILE A 45 11.19 -5.71 8.60
CA ILE A 45 11.44 -4.97 7.35
C ILE A 45 12.28 -5.76 6.33
N ALA A 46 13.13 -6.66 6.82
CA ALA A 46 13.88 -7.57 5.96
C ALA A 46 12.97 -8.57 5.22
N GLU A 47 11.81 -8.90 5.80
CA GLU A 47 10.85 -9.86 5.27
C GLU A 47 9.86 -9.22 4.28
N GLY A 48 9.66 -7.90 4.33
CA GLY A 48 8.75 -7.20 3.44
C GLY A 48 8.47 -5.75 3.84
N THR A 49 7.44 -5.18 3.24
CA THR A 49 6.98 -3.82 3.58
C THR A 49 6.38 -3.82 4.98
N VAL A 50 6.94 -2.97 5.85
CA VAL A 50 6.41 -2.71 7.18
C VAL A 50 5.54 -1.47 7.11
N HIS A 51 4.30 -1.64 7.53
CA HIS A 51 3.29 -0.60 7.55
C HIS A 51 2.97 -0.28 9.00
N VAL A 52 3.15 0.99 9.38
CA VAL A 52 2.98 1.46 10.75
C VAL A 52 1.99 2.61 10.78
N THR A 53 0.92 2.47 11.54
CA THR A 53 -0.01 3.57 11.85
C THR A 53 0.34 4.17 13.21
N VAL A 54 0.64 5.47 13.23
CA VAL A 54 0.92 6.26 14.43
C VAL A 54 -0.36 6.98 14.83
N ASP A 55 -1.27 6.25 15.48
CA ASP A 55 -2.56 6.77 15.96
C ASP A 55 -2.50 7.31 17.40
N GLN A 56 -1.38 7.08 18.10
CA GLN A 56 -1.13 7.49 19.47
C GLN A 56 0.22 8.17 19.62
N ARG A 57 0.34 9.00 20.67
CA ARG A 57 1.60 9.68 21.00
C ARG A 57 2.63 8.63 21.41
N LEU A 58 3.69 8.52 20.63
CA LEU A 58 4.81 7.64 20.92
C LEU A 58 5.92 8.50 21.56
N PRO A 59 6.34 8.21 22.81
CA PRO A 59 7.47 8.90 23.42
C PRO A 59 8.76 8.58 22.66
N PHE A 60 9.76 9.48 22.72
CA PHE A 60 11.12 9.18 22.27
C PHE A 60 11.93 8.76 23.49
N ASP A 61 11.67 7.56 23.99
CA ASP A 61 12.30 6.97 25.17
C ASP A 61 13.33 5.89 24.78
N GLY A 62 14.21 5.54 25.71
CA GLY A 62 15.33 4.61 25.47
C GLY A 62 16.68 5.33 25.35
N ASP A 63 17.74 4.55 25.26
CA ASP A 63 19.10 5.06 25.10
C ASP A 63 19.50 5.14 23.60
N ALA A 64 20.30 6.15 23.27
CA ALA A 64 20.75 6.43 21.91
C ALA A 64 21.51 5.27 21.27
N GLU A 65 22.19 4.44 22.07
CA GLU A 65 22.97 3.30 21.62
C GLU A 65 22.05 2.16 21.15
N SER A 66 21.01 1.86 21.93
CA SER A 66 19.95 0.91 21.58
C SER A 66 19.22 1.33 20.30
N HIS A 67 18.94 2.62 20.12
CA HIS A 67 18.27 3.11 18.91
C HIS A 67 19.15 2.97 17.66
N ARG A 68 20.45 3.23 17.79
CA ARG A 68 21.39 3.30 16.67
C ARG A 68 21.38 2.03 15.80
N GLY A 69 21.34 0.86 16.42
CA GLY A 69 21.33 -0.42 15.70
C GLY A 69 20.07 -0.61 14.85
N TYR A 70 18.91 -0.32 15.43
CA TYR A 70 17.61 -0.54 14.78
C TYR A 70 17.31 0.53 13.73
N GLU A 71 17.64 1.79 14.00
CA GLU A 71 17.46 2.86 13.04
C GLU A 71 18.33 2.68 11.81
N LYS A 72 19.59 2.25 11.97
CA LYS A 72 20.46 1.93 10.83
C LYS A 72 19.85 0.85 9.93
N ALA A 73 19.23 -0.18 10.52
CA ALA A 73 18.57 -1.24 9.77
C ALA A 73 17.34 -0.71 9.00
N LEU A 74 16.53 0.14 9.65
CA LEU A 74 15.38 0.78 9.01
C LEU A 74 15.79 1.74 7.90
N LEU A 75 16.81 2.58 8.10
CA LEU A 75 17.31 3.53 7.11
C LEU A 75 17.81 2.84 5.85
N GLY A 76 18.51 1.72 5.99
CA GLY A 76 18.95 0.89 4.87
C GLY A 76 17.79 0.32 4.04
N GLN A 77 16.57 0.30 4.59
CA GLN A 77 15.36 -0.23 3.95
C GLN A 77 14.19 0.77 3.98
N ARG A 78 14.46 2.07 4.09
CA ARG A 78 13.42 3.10 4.32
C ARG A 78 12.29 3.13 3.29
N ALA A 79 12.54 2.66 2.07
CA ALA A 79 11.52 2.54 1.02
C ALA A 79 10.46 1.45 1.32
N ARG A 80 10.74 0.55 2.27
CA ARG A 80 9.83 -0.50 2.75
C ARG A 80 9.14 -0.13 4.06
N LEU A 81 9.48 1.01 4.66
CA LEU A 81 8.84 1.51 5.87
C LEU A 81 7.79 2.54 5.46
N VAL A 82 6.52 2.15 5.53
CA VAL A 82 5.37 3.05 5.32
C VAL A 82 4.86 3.49 6.68
N VAL A 83 4.79 4.80 6.91
CA VAL A 83 4.34 5.39 8.16
C VAL A 83 3.12 6.24 7.89
N GLU A 84 2.04 5.95 8.59
CA GLU A 84 0.76 6.63 8.46
C GLU A 84 0.38 7.37 9.72
N VAL A 85 -0.05 8.62 9.57
CA VAL A 85 -0.55 9.44 10.66
C VAL A 85 -2.00 9.80 10.33
N PRO A 86 -3.00 9.15 10.97
CA PRO A 86 -4.41 9.35 10.66
C PRO A 86 -4.91 10.71 11.16
N GLU A 87 -6.17 11.01 10.82
CA GLU A 87 -6.81 12.26 11.21
C GLU A 87 -6.77 12.48 12.73
N ARG A 88 -6.50 13.72 13.14
CA ARG A 88 -6.43 14.17 14.54
C ARG A 88 -5.40 13.45 15.42
N ALA A 89 -4.59 12.56 14.85
CA ALA A 89 -3.54 11.88 15.59
C ALA A 89 -2.43 12.85 15.99
N ARG A 90 -1.77 12.52 17.11
CA ARG A 90 -0.61 13.23 17.61
C ARG A 90 0.55 12.27 17.65
N THR A 91 1.60 12.55 16.89
CA THR A 91 2.72 11.62 16.73
C THR A 91 3.52 11.41 18.02
N GLY A 92 3.68 12.48 18.82
CA GLY A 92 4.70 12.50 19.85
C GLY A 92 6.13 12.53 19.27
N PRO A 93 7.15 12.80 20.08
CA PRO A 93 8.54 12.83 19.62
C PRO A 93 9.01 11.53 18.95
N GLY A 94 8.60 10.36 19.48
CA GLY A 94 8.94 9.05 18.93
C GLY A 94 8.25 8.79 17.60
N GLY A 95 6.97 9.13 17.50
CA GLY A 95 6.21 8.97 16.25
C GLY A 95 6.71 9.91 15.17
N THR A 96 7.12 11.13 15.55
CA THR A 96 7.76 12.07 14.62
C THR A 96 9.10 11.52 14.15
N ALA A 97 9.95 11.01 15.03
CA ALA A 97 11.23 10.40 14.63
C ALA A 97 11.01 9.21 13.67
N LEU A 98 10.04 8.34 13.97
CA LEU A 98 9.67 7.22 13.09
C LEU A 98 9.22 7.69 11.71
N LEU A 99 8.39 8.73 11.64
CA LEU A 99 7.94 9.32 10.39
C LEU A 99 9.13 9.81 9.54
N LEU A 100 10.18 10.36 10.17
CA LEU A 100 11.38 10.83 9.47
C LEU A 100 12.30 9.69 9.00
N LEU A 101 12.28 8.54 9.66
CA LEU A 101 13.01 7.34 9.23
C LEU A 101 12.44 6.75 7.93
N ALA A 102 11.15 6.93 7.67
CA ALA A 102 10.53 6.55 6.41
C ALA A 102 10.98 7.45 5.26
N ASP A 103 11.00 6.90 4.04
CA ASP A 103 11.23 7.71 2.84
C ASP A 103 10.10 8.75 2.66
N GLN A 104 10.41 9.89 2.06
CA GLN A 104 9.47 11.00 1.87
C GLN A 104 8.16 10.56 1.19
N LYS A 105 8.25 9.62 0.25
CA LYS A 105 7.10 9.06 -0.48
C LYS A 105 6.29 8.03 0.32
N ALA A 106 6.88 7.48 1.38
CA ALA A 106 6.27 6.47 2.24
C ALA A 106 5.73 7.07 3.56
N ARG A 107 5.72 8.39 3.67
CA ARG A 107 5.09 9.15 4.75
C ARG A 107 3.70 9.56 4.31
N LEU A 108 2.68 9.00 4.95
CA LEU A 108 1.28 9.30 4.65
C LEU A 108 0.69 10.04 5.85
N VAL A 109 0.27 11.29 5.66
CA VAL A 109 -0.17 12.15 6.77
C VAL A 109 -1.51 12.78 6.43
N ALA A 110 -2.47 12.65 7.35
CA ALA A 110 -3.75 13.35 7.25
C ALA A 110 -3.59 14.84 7.54
N GLY A 111 -4.37 15.69 6.86
CA GLY A 111 -4.23 17.15 6.94
C GLY A 111 -4.35 17.75 8.35
N ASP A 112 -5.25 17.20 9.17
CA ASP A 112 -5.50 17.65 10.55
C ASP A 112 -4.67 16.91 11.63
N ALA A 113 -3.74 16.05 11.22
CA ALA A 113 -2.79 15.43 12.13
C ALA A 113 -1.84 16.48 12.75
N THR A 114 -1.31 16.20 13.94
CA THR A 114 -0.28 17.03 14.58
C THR A 114 1.04 16.29 14.63
N ILE A 115 2.04 16.80 13.91
CA ILE A 115 3.41 16.29 13.93
C ILE A 115 4.16 17.05 15.03
N GLU A 116 4.35 16.40 16.18
CA GLU A 116 4.92 17.05 17.36
C GLU A 116 6.42 17.34 17.18
N ALA A 117 6.88 18.41 17.82
CA ALA A 117 8.27 18.86 17.78
C ALA A 117 9.25 17.79 18.27
N LEU A 118 10.45 17.77 17.68
CA LEU A 118 11.52 16.89 18.13
C LEU A 118 12.34 17.57 19.24
N PRO A 119 12.61 16.87 20.36
CA PRO A 119 13.54 17.38 21.36
C PRO A 119 14.94 17.45 20.76
N LYS A 120 15.75 18.40 21.24
CA LYS A 120 17.13 18.62 20.75
C LYS A 120 17.95 17.32 20.70
N GLN A 121 17.83 16.46 21.72
CA GLN A 121 18.50 15.17 21.75
C GLN A 121 18.15 14.29 20.54
N ALA A 122 16.86 14.18 20.20
CA ALA A 122 16.43 13.38 19.05
C ALA A 122 16.94 13.96 17.72
N VAL A 123 16.99 15.29 17.60
CA VAL A 123 17.56 15.96 16.43
C VAL A 123 19.05 15.62 16.30
N ASP A 124 19.82 15.76 17.37
CA ASP A 124 21.26 15.44 17.39
C ASP A 124 21.51 13.97 17.00
N GLU A 125 20.69 13.05 17.51
CA GLU A 125 20.75 11.63 17.17
C GLU A 125 20.45 11.34 15.69
N LEU A 126 19.41 11.97 15.13
CA LEU A 126 19.02 11.80 13.72
C LEU A 126 20.03 12.45 12.75
N VAL A 127 20.64 13.58 13.12
CA VAL A 127 21.75 14.20 12.38
C VAL A 127 22.98 13.29 12.36
N ALA A 128 23.34 12.70 13.50
CA ALA A 128 24.46 11.76 13.60
C ALA A 128 24.26 10.48 12.75
N ARG A 129 23.03 10.23 12.30
CA ARG A 129 22.62 9.09 11.45
C ARG A 129 22.33 9.51 10.01
N GLU A 130 22.63 10.75 9.63
CA GLU A 130 22.40 11.31 8.30
C GLU A 130 20.93 11.25 7.84
N VAL A 131 19.99 11.22 8.80
CA VAL A 131 18.54 11.31 8.51
C VAL A 131 18.14 12.76 8.27
N CYS A 132 18.79 13.67 8.98
CA CYS A 132 18.55 15.11 8.94
C CYS A 132 19.77 15.83 8.36
N ASP A 133 19.54 16.80 7.49
CA ASP A 133 20.55 17.76 7.06
C ASP A 133 20.12 19.17 7.45
N LEU A 134 20.51 19.62 8.65
CA LEU A 134 20.12 20.92 9.18
C LEU A 134 20.60 22.12 8.33
N LYS A 135 21.44 21.88 7.31
CA LYS A 135 21.87 22.92 6.36
C LYS A 135 20.88 23.11 5.22
N ALA A 136 20.01 22.14 4.96
CA ALA A 136 19.00 22.26 3.91
C ALA A 136 17.82 23.13 4.38
N GLU A 137 17.43 24.09 3.54
CA GLU A 137 16.40 25.09 3.87
C GLU A 137 15.03 24.48 4.21
N ASN A 138 14.73 23.30 3.65
CA ASN A 138 13.49 22.55 3.87
C ASN A 138 13.71 21.23 4.60
N ASP A 139 14.78 21.12 5.40
CA ASP A 139 15.00 19.93 6.22
C ASP A 139 13.87 19.76 7.25
N PRO A 140 13.21 18.59 7.28
CA PRO A 140 12.10 18.38 8.19
C PRO A 140 12.53 18.46 9.67
N CYS A 141 13.77 18.10 10.00
CA CYS A 141 14.25 18.14 11.38
C CYS A 141 14.53 19.56 11.83
N ALA A 142 15.09 20.41 10.97
CA ALA A 142 15.27 21.84 11.26
C ALA A 142 13.93 22.54 11.55
N LEU A 143 12.87 22.18 10.81
CA LEU A 143 11.52 22.70 11.05
C LEU A 143 10.92 22.16 12.35
N LEU A 144 11.02 20.85 12.59
CA LEU A 144 10.46 20.20 13.77
C LEU A 144 11.26 20.48 15.06
N ALA A 145 12.49 20.96 14.95
CA ALA A 145 13.26 21.50 16.07
C ALA A 145 12.73 22.86 16.54
N GLN A 146 12.07 23.62 15.64
CA GLN A 146 11.50 24.94 15.97
C GLN A 146 10.10 24.84 16.57
N GLY A 147 9.33 23.80 16.22
CA GLY A 147 7.98 23.63 16.71
C GLY A 147 7.25 22.46 16.08
N SER A 148 6.01 22.26 16.52
CA SER A 148 5.12 21.25 15.91
C SER A 148 4.53 21.78 14.61
N LEU A 149 4.24 20.88 13.68
CA LEU A 149 3.60 21.20 12.40
C LEU A 149 2.25 20.50 12.29
N THR A 150 1.31 21.13 11.59
CA THR A 150 0.09 20.44 11.16
C THR A 150 0.39 19.52 9.98
N GLY A 151 -0.43 18.48 9.79
CA GLY A 151 -0.31 17.58 8.65
C GLY A 151 -0.39 18.32 7.31
N ASP A 152 -1.29 19.29 7.18
CA ASP A 152 -1.43 20.15 5.99
C ASP A 152 -0.18 20.98 5.71
N GLU A 153 0.47 21.53 6.74
CA GLU A 153 1.76 22.22 6.56
C GLU A 153 2.86 21.25 6.14
N PHE A 154 2.90 20.07 6.73
CA PHE A 154 3.87 19.04 6.43
C PHE A 154 3.74 18.55 4.96
N VAL A 155 2.51 18.31 4.51
CA VAL A 155 2.18 17.92 3.13
C VAL A 155 2.43 19.06 2.14
N ARG A 156 2.01 20.31 2.43
CA ARG A 156 2.23 21.46 1.54
C ARG A 156 3.69 21.77 1.29
N ARG A 157 4.56 21.51 2.27
CA ARG A 157 6.02 21.61 2.13
C ARG A 157 6.64 20.43 1.37
N GLY A 158 5.82 19.47 0.94
CA GLY A 158 6.24 18.27 0.24
C GLY A 158 6.89 17.23 1.15
N LEU A 159 6.81 17.34 2.48
CA LEU A 159 7.54 16.45 3.41
C LEU A 159 6.86 15.09 3.62
N ALA A 160 5.59 14.98 3.21
CA ALA A 160 4.79 13.77 3.19
C ALA A 160 3.74 13.82 2.06
N VAL A 161 3.11 12.68 1.81
CA VAL A 161 1.96 12.54 0.92
C VAL A 161 0.67 12.69 1.74
N ASP A 162 -0.31 13.37 1.16
CA ASP A 162 -1.66 13.51 1.74
C ASP A 162 -2.35 12.13 1.83
N LEU A 163 -2.62 11.68 3.05
CA LEU A 163 -3.27 10.39 3.30
C LEU A 163 -4.65 10.32 2.64
N SER A 164 -5.40 11.43 2.59
CA SER A 164 -6.76 11.45 1.99
C SER A 164 -6.76 11.23 0.48
N ARG A 165 -5.65 11.56 -0.18
CA ARG A 165 -5.46 11.35 -1.62
C ARG A 165 -4.78 10.02 -1.93
N HIS A 166 -4.25 9.35 -0.91
CA HIS A 166 -3.62 8.07 -1.09
C HIS A 166 -4.70 6.97 -1.10
N THR A 167 -5.22 6.70 -2.29
CA THR A 167 -5.96 5.47 -2.51
C THR A 167 -4.96 4.33 -2.58
N TYR A 168 -5.03 3.37 -1.66
CA TYR A 168 -4.30 2.10 -1.84
C TYR A 168 -4.84 1.46 -3.11
N GLY A 169 -4.07 1.58 -4.20
CA GLY A 169 -4.25 0.72 -5.34
C GLY A 169 -4.01 -0.69 -4.84
N ILE A 170 -5.06 -1.51 -4.78
CA ILE A 170 -4.88 -2.94 -4.68
C ILE A 170 -4.25 -3.33 -6.01
N ASP A 171 -2.92 -3.31 -6.07
CA ASP A 171 -2.16 -3.65 -7.26
C ASP A 171 -2.24 -5.18 -7.46
N GLY A 172 -3.40 -5.63 -7.94
CA GLY A 172 -3.63 -6.96 -8.45
C GLY A 172 -2.82 -7.14 -9.73
N THR A 173 -1.50 -7.25 -9.58
CA THR A 173 -0.58 -7.32 -10.71
C THR A 173 -0.59 -8.72 -11.30
N LEU A 174 -1.58 -8.98 -12.15
CA LEU A 174 -1.43 -9.84 -13.31
C LEU A 174 -1.58 -8.97 -14.58
N GLY A 175 -0.47 -8.34 -14.96
CA GLY A 175 -0.12 -8.15 -16.37
C GLY A 175 -1.04 -7.32 -17.28
N ALA A 176 -1.45 -6.12 -16.86
CA ALA A 176 -1.98 -5.13 -17.80
C ALA A 176 -1.04 -3.92 -17.87
N THR A 177 -0.39 -3.75 -19.02
CA THR A 177 0.42 -2.57 -19.38
C THR A 177 -0.43 -1.31 -19.26
N PRO A 178 0.01 -0.25 -18.57
CA PRO A 178 -0.77 0.98 -18.46
C PRO A 178 -0.83 1.67 -19.82
N ALA A 179 -2.06 1.92 -20.29
CA ALA A 179 -2.32 2.79 -21.42
C ALA A 179 -1.95 4.22 -21.04
N ALA A 180 -1.19 4.88 -21.92
CA ALA A 180 -0.75 6.26 -21.78
C ALA A 180 -1.96 7.21 -21.64
N SER A 181 -2.00 7.98 -20.56
CA SER A 181 -2.84 9.18 -20.48
C SER A 181 -2.16 10.36 -21.16
N PRO A 182 -2.93 11.28 -21.78
CA PRO A 182 -2.41 12.35 -22.60
C PRO A 182 -1.76 13.44 -21.75
N ALA A 183 -0.70 14.02 -22.30
CA ALA A 183 -0.01 15.18 -21.75
C ALA A 183 -0.94 16.40 -21.76
N ASP A 184 -1.27 16.92 -20.59
CA ASP A 184 -1.88 18.24 -20.46
C ASP A 184 -0.77 19.30 -20.46
N GLY A 185 -0.84 20.16 -21.48
CA GLY A 185 0.04 21.31 -21.65
C GLY A 185 -0.46 22.50 -20.83
N GLY A 186 0.43 23.08 -20.04
CA GLY A 186 0.20 24.34 -19.31
C GLY A 186 1.42 25.23 -19.42
N THR A 187 1.37 26.16 -20.37
CA THR A 187 2.39 27.14 -20.73
C THR A 187 2.57 28.25 -19.67
N THR A 188 3.84 28.65 -19.52
CA THR A 188 4.44 29.83 -18.86
C THR A 188 3.62 31.11 -18.69
N SER A 189 3.86 31.82 -17.58
CA SER A 189 3.99 33.28 -17.58
C SER A 189 4.90 33.77 -16.43
N GLY A 190 5.96 34.50 -16.77
CA GLY A 190 6.93 35.08 -15.83
C GLY A 190 6.70 36.56 -15.52
N ASN A 191 7.51 37.11 -14.61
CA ASN A 191 8.32 38.34 -14.76
C ASN A 191 8.66 39.01 -13.42
N GLY A 192 9.90 39.51 -13.33
CA GLY A 192 10.35 40.66 -12.52
C GLY A 192 10.64 40.35 -11.05
N SER A 193 11.69 40.86 -10.41
CA SER A 193 12.54 42.00 -10.73
C SER A 193 13.89 41.83 -10.02
N GLU A 194 14.92 42.32 -10.69
CA GLU A 194 16.23 42.64 -10.14
C GLU A 194 16.11 43.55 -8.92
N ASP A 195 16.96 43.37 -7.92
CA ASP A 195 17.59 44.51 -7.27
C ASP A 195 18.96 44.16 -6.69
N LYS A 196 19.97 44.80 -7.29
CA LYS A 196 21.35 44.88 -6.83
C LYS A 196 21.40 45.66 -5.52
N LYS A 197 22.15 45.17 -4.52
CA LYS A 197 22.99 46.08 -3.74
C LYS A 197 24.32 45.46 -3.36
N GLN A 198 25.28 45.94 -4.12
CA GLN A 198 26.72 45.87 -3.97
C GLN A 198 27.13 46.74 -2.77
N SER A 199 27.82 46.16 -1.80
CA SER A 199 28.65 46.90 -0.84
C SER A 199 29.96 46.14 -0.68
N GLN A 200 30.95 46.72 -1.36
CA GLN A 200 32.35 46.37 -1.44
C GLN A 200 33.12 47.07 -0.31
N GLU A 201 34.37 46.64 -0.11
CA GLU A 201 35.43 47.15 0.78
C GLU A 201 35.42 46.48 2.18
N ARG A 202 36.53 45.93 2.69
CA ARG A 202 37.85 46.57 2.71
C ARG A 202 38.99 45.65 3.23
N GLU A 203 40.20 45.90 2.72
CA GLU A 203 41.58 45.58 3.18
C GLU A 203 41.97 44.10 3.41
N THR A 204 42.80 43.45 2.57
CA THR A 204 44.26 43.57 2.30
C THR A 204 45.15 43.11 3.46
N ASP A 205 45.86 41.97 3.25
CA ASP A 205 47.31 41.85 3.47
C ASP A 205 47.89 40.50 2.97
N PRO A 206 49.21 40.39 2.72
CA PRO A 206 49.73 39.77 1.51
C PRO A 206 50.58 38.50 1.72
N ILE A 207 50.64 37.71 0.64
CA ILE A 207 51.76 36.92 0.09
C ILE A 207 52.61 36.11 1.09
N SER A 208 52.54 34.78 0.94
CA SER A 208 53.75 33.95 0.99
C SER A 208 53.70 32.89 -0.12
N PRO A 209 54.77 32.74 -0.94
CA PRO A 209 54.87 31.78 -2.04
C PRO A 209 55.52 30.46 -1.57
N THR A 210 55.67 29.50 -2.50
CA THR A 210 56.22 28.12 -2.39
C THR A 210 55.23 27.11 -1.79
N ASP A 211 54.79 26.06 -2.48
CA ASP A 211 55.59 25.05 -3.21
C ASP A 211 54.70 24.24 -4.19
N PRO A 212 55.08 24.00 -5.46
CA PRO A 212 54.39 23.04 -6.34
C PRO A 212 54.92 21.63 -6.08
N GLY A 213 54.37 20.98 -5.06
CA GLY A 213 54.62 19.57 -4.77
C GLY A 213 53.60 18.69 -5.46
N ASP A 214 54.04 18.02 -6.52
CA ASP A 214 53.34 16.91 -7.16
C ASP A 214 53.14 15.74 -6.17
N ASP A 215 51.95 15.59 -5.63
CA ASP A 215 51.45 14.31 -5.12
C ASP A 215 50.05 14.05 -5.66
N ALA A 216 50.08 13.47 -6.87
CA ALA A 216 49.02 12.69 -7.49
C ALA A 216 48.59 11.51 -6.61
N SER A 217 48.10 11.78 -5.41
CA SER A 217 47.32 10.87 -4.58
C SER A 217 45.92 10.80 -5.18
N TRP A 218 45.81 10.17 -6.36
CA TRP A 218 44.54 9.73 -6.88
C TRP A 218 43.94 8.77 -5.86
N ASP A 219 42.95 9.25 -5.13
CA ASP A 219 42.10 8.51 -4.21
C ASP A 219 41.87 7.11 -4.76
N THR A 220 42.39 6.10 -4.07
CA THR A 220 42.17 4.68 -4.38
C THR A 220 40.68 4.37 -4.55
N ALA A 221 39.80 5.15 -3.91
CA ALA A 221 38.36 5.12 -4.11
C ALA A 221 37.92 5.44 -5.56
N THR A 222 38.52 6.45 -6.20
CA THR A 222 38.20 6.82 -7.60
C THR A 222 38.72 5.78 -8.60
N ALA A 223 39.89 5.19 -8.33
CA ALA A 223 40.44 4.09 -9.13
C ALA A 223 39.57 2.82 -9.03
N VAL A 224 39.09 2.47 -7.84
CA VAL A 224 38.19 1.32 -7.66
C VAL A 224 36.85 1.57 -8.36
N LEU A 225 36.28 2.77 -8.22
CA LEU A 225 35.00 3.12 -8.85
C LEU A 225 35.07 3.05 -10.37
N THR A 226 36.15 3.55 -10.98
CA THR A 226 36.33 3.51 -12.44
C THR A 226 36.46 2.08 -12.97
N VAL A 227 37.19 1.21 -12.28
CA VAL A 227 37.27 -0.22 -12.63
C VAL A 227 35.90 -0.89 -12.52
N LEU A 228 35.14 -0.61 -11.46
CA LEU A 228 33.81 -1.19 -11.23
C LEU A 228 32.80 -0.74 -12.30
N CYS A 229 32.84 0.54 -12.69
CA CYS A 229 32.07 1.06 -13.81
C CYS A 229 32.42 0.38 -15.15
N ALA A 230 33.72 0.19 -15.43
CA ALA A 230 34.15 -0.49 -16.65
C ALA A 230 33.68 -1.95 -16.72
N VAL A 231 33.76 -2.68 -15.61
CA VAL A 231 33.25 -4.07 -15.50
C VAL A 231 31.74 -4.11 -15.71
N LEU A 232 30.99 -3.18 -15.12
CA LEU A 232 29.53 -3.12 -15.28
C LEU A 232 29.11 -2.86 -16.74
N VAL A 233 29.78 -1.96 -17.43
CA VAL A 233 29.54 -1.69 -18.87
C VAL A 233 29.84 -2.93 -19.72
N LEU A 234 30.91 -3.66 -19.39
CA LEU A 234 31.29 -4.89 -20.10
C LEU A 234 30.25 -6.00 -19.89
N LEU A 235 29.75 -6.18 -18.66
CA LEU A 235 28.68 -7.13 -18.34
C LEU A 235 27.36 -6.79 -19.03
N LEU A 236 26.98 -5.51 -19.07
CA LEU A 236 25.79 -5.06 -19.79
C LEU A 236 25.93 -5.28 -21.31
N GLY A 237 27.11 -5.02 -21.88
CA GLY A 237 27.41 -5.32 -23.28
C GLY A 237 27.30 -6.81 -23.61
N LEU A 238 27.84 -7.67 -22.73
CA LEU A 238 27.73 -9.13 -22.86
C LEU A 238 26.26 -9.59 -22.77
N LEU A 239 25.49 -9.07 -21.82
CA LEU A 239 24.07 -9.39 -21.66
C LEU A 239 23.28 -9.01 -22.93
N LEU A 240 23.46 -7.79 -23.44
CA LEU A 240 22.81 -7.33 -24.67
C LEU A 240 23.23 -8.16 -25.88
N PHE A 241 24.49 -8.58 -25.95
CA PHE A 241 24.97 -9.49 -26.99
C PHE A 241 24.28 -10.86 -26.91
N LEU A 242 24.12 -11.43 -25.71
CA LEU A 242 23.42 -12.69 -25.49
C LEU A 242 21.93 -12.60 -25.86
N ILE A 243 21.25 -11.51 -25.50
CA ILE A 243 19.85 -11.26 -25.88
C ILE A 243 19.71 -11.13 -27.40
N ARG A 244 20.61 -10.39 -28.05
CA ARG A 244 20.61 -10.28 -29.52
C ARG A 244 20.91 -11.60 -30.20
N ARG A 245 21.78 -12.43 -29.62
CA ARG A 245 22.11 -13.75 -30.15
C ARG A 245 20.95 -14.73 -29.97
N SER A 246 20.25 -14.71 -28.84
CA SER A 246 19.09 -15.58 -28.61
C SER A 246 17.89 -15.18 -29.47
N ALA A 247 17.67 -13.89 -29.70
CA ALA A 247 16.61 -13.41 -30.59
C ALA A 247 16.79 -13.84 -32.06
N ARG A 248 18.03 -14.06 -32.50
CA ARG A 248 18.31 -14.57 -33.86
C ARG A 248 18.13 -16.09 -33.99
N SER A 249 18.00 -16.82 -32.88
CA SER A 249 17.86 -18.28 -32.88
C SER A 249 16.41 -18.76 -32.87
N VAL A 250 15.40 -17.87 -32.81
CA VAL A 250 13.96 -18.23 -32.73
C VAL A 250 13.23 -17.89 -34.04
N ALA A 251 13.83 -18.24 -35.17
CA ALA A 251 13.18 -18.14 -36.47
C ALA A 251 13.42 -19.42 -37.27
N VAL A 252 12.81 -20.54 -36.85
CA VAL A 252 12.21 -21.61 -37.68
C VAL A 252 11.45 -22.52 -36.71
N GLY A 253 10.12 -22.37 -36.65
CA GLY A 253 9.26 -23.13 -35.74
C GLY A 253 7.79 -23.02 -36.15
N THR A 254 7.50 -23.69 -37.26
CA THR A 254 6.22 -23.92 -37.93
C THR A 254 4.95 -24.05 -37.06
N LEU A 255 3.90 -23.31 -37.48
CA LEU A 255 2.52 -23.76 -37.67
C LEU A 255 1.80 -24.52 -36.53
N SER A 256 0.87 -23.83 -35.86
CA SER A 256 -0.45 -24.41 -35.55
C SER A 256 -1.50 -23.33 -35.35
N ARG A 257 -2.03 -22.81 -36.48
CA ARG A 257 -3.35 -22.21 -36.51
C ARG A 257 -4.38 -23.34 -36.37
N ARG A 258 -4.95 -23.51 -35.19
CA ARG A 258 -6.26 -24.14 -35.04
C ARG A 258 -7.30 -23.06 -34.83
N SER A 259 -7.96 -22.73 -35.92
CA SER A 259 -9.22 -22.00 -35.99
C SER A 259 -10.28 -22.80 -35.24
N LEU A 260 -10.90 -22.22 -34.21
CA LEU A 260 -12.13 -22.75 -33.63
C LEU A 260 -13.32 -22.06 -34.30
N VAL A 261 -14.13 -22.91 -34.90
CA VAL A 261 -15.41 -22.66 -35.58
C VAL A 261 -16.46 -22.32 -34.52
N ALA A 262 -17.12 -21.17 -34.65
CA ALA A 262 -18.35 -20.86 -33.92
C ALA A 262 -19.55 -21.15 -34.84
N GLN A 263 -20.37 -22.12 -34.43
CA GLN A 263 -21.64 -22.52 -35.05
C GLN A 263 -22.83 -22.00 -34.26
N GLY A 264 -23.91 -21.64 -34.97
CA GLY A 264 -25.29 -21.59 -34.46
C GLY A 264 -25.78 -20.20 -34.05
N VAL A 265 -26.45 -19.40 -34.88
CA VAL A 265 -27.81 -19.53 -35.46
C VAL A 265 -28.91 -19.48 -34.39
N GLY A 266 -29.55 -18.31 -34.28
CA GLY A 266 -30.77 -18.08 -33.51
C GLY A 266 -31.47 -16.82 -34.00
N ALA A 267 -32.30 -16.99 -35.03
CA ALA A 267 -33.07 -15.94 -35.69
C ALA A 267 -34.21 -15.41 -34.81
N VAL A 268 -34.43 -14.09 -34.83
CA VAL A 268 -35.71 -13.47 -34.41
C VAL A 268 -36.21 -12.61 -35.58
N PRO A 269 -37.44 -12.84 -36.08
CA PRO A 269 -37.94 -12.11 -37.23
C PRO A 269 -38.39 -10.70 -36.85
N ALA A 270 -38.03 -9.76 -37.72
CA ALA A 270 -38.55 -8.41 -37.79
C ALA A 270 -39.98 -8.43 -38.37
N ALA A 271 -40.91 -7.75 -37.69
CA ALA A 271 -42.19 -7.35 -38.26
C ALA A 271 -42.24 -5.82 -38.31
N ALA A 272 -42.12 -5.30 -39.52
CA ALA A 272 -42.32 -3.91 -39.85
C ALA A 272 -43.82 -3.66 -40.14
N THR A 273 -44.37 -2.54 -39.66
CA THR A 273 -45.25 -1.70 -40.50
C THR A 273 -45.39 -0.28 -39.93
N PRO A 274 -45.35 0.76 -40.78
CA PRO A 274 -45.57 2.15 -40.39
C PRO A 274 -46.97 2.65 -40.83
N ARG A 275 -47.62 3.53 -40.04
CA ARG A 275 -48.19 4.83 -40.49
C ARG A 275 -49.06 5.55 -39.44
N PRO A 276 -49.26 6.87 -39.60
CA PRO A 276 -49.78 7.79 -38.58
C PRO A 276 -51.29 8.02 -38.70
N ARG A 277 -51.93 8.48 -37.60
CA ARG A 277 -53.09 9.39 -37.68
C ARG A 277 -53.42 10.07 -36.34
N THR A 278 -53.93 11.27 -36.52
CA THR A 278 -54.17 12.38 -35.60
C THR A 278 -55.56 12.30 -34.94
N ARG A 279 -55.68 12.93 -33.74
CA ARG A 279 -56.90 13.41 -33.03
C ARG A 279 -57.78 12.39 -32.28
N PRO A 280 -58.70 12.82 -31.38
CA PRO A 280 -58.51 13.70 -30.22
C PRO A 280 -59.16 13.12 -28.92
N ARG A 281 -58.61 13.53 -27.77
CA ARG A 281 -59.22 13.67 -26.43
C ARG A 281 -60.60 13.01 -26.16
N THR A 282 -60.61 12.01 -25.27
CA THR A 282 -61.75 11.75 -24.38
C THR A 282 -61.23 11.69 -22.94
N GLN A 283 -61.75 12.63 -22.15
CA GLN A 283 -61.47 12.84 -20.74
C GLN A 283 -62.25 11.77 -19.95
N MET A 284 -61.57 10.99 -19.10
CA MET A 284 -62.18 10.12 -18.10
C MET A 284 -61.69 10.48 -16.70
N PRO A 285 -62.49 10.21 -15.65
CA PRO A 285 -62.41 10.86 -14.35
C PRO A 285 -61.28 10.31 -13.49
N ASP A 286 -60.78 11.17 -12.60
CA ASP A 286 -59.77 10.91 -11.58
C ASP A 286 -59.96 9.55 -10.88
N GLU A 287 -58.97 8.68 -11.02
CA GLU A 287 -58.82 7.49 -10.22
C GLU A 287 -58.28 7.90 -8.84
N ALA A 288 -59.11 7.68 -7.81
CA ALA A 288 -58.79 7.99 -6.43
C ALA A 288 -57.56 7.19 -5.98
N THR A 289 -56.41 7.86 -5.93
CA THR A 289 -55.17 7.31 -5.37
C THR A 289 -55.37 7.13 -3.87
N THR A 290 -55.76 5.92 -3.49
CA THR A 290 -55.82 5.49 -2.10
C THR A 290 -54.40 5.52 -1.55
N ARG A 291 -54.07 6.56 -0.76
CA ARG A 291 -52.82 6.62 0.00
C ARG A 291 -52.79 5.41 0.94
N ILE A 292 -52.02 4.39 0.57
CA ILE A 292 -51.60 3.34 1.48
C ILE A 292 -50.70 4.01 2.51
N ARG A 293 -51.28 4.43 3.63
CA ARG A 293 -50.54 4.80 4.83
C ARG A 293 -50.03 3.49 5.43
N ALA A 294 -48.90 3.00 4.94
CA ALA A 294 -48.18 1.91 5.55
C ALA A 294 -47.62 2.42 6.88
N THR A 295 -48.31 2.10 7.96
CA THR A 295 -47.79 2.22 9.32
C THR A 295 -46.50 1.39 9.40
N PRO A 296 -45.35 1.94 9.88
CA PRO A 296 -44.15 1.14 10.08
C PRO A 296 -44.41 0.15 11.21
N ALA A 297 -44.76 -1.09 10.87
CA ALA A 297 -44.66 -2.18 11.82
C ALA A 297 -43.16 -2.40 12.14
N PRO A 298 -42.78 -2.67 13.39
CA PRO A 298 -41.41 -3.04 13.73
C PRO A 298 -41.03 -4.30 12.96
N ARG A 299 -40.22 -4.13 11.92
CA ARG A 299 -39.76 -5.23 11.06
C ARG A 299 -38.73 -6.03 11.83
N ASN A 300 -39.09 -7.23 12.28
CA ASN A 300 -38.12 -8.17 12.84
C ASN A 300 -37.02 -8.40 11.80
N HIS A 301 -35.80 -7.95 12.11
CA HIS A 301 -34.74 -7.78 11.13
C HIS A 301 -34.01 -9.09 10.77
N GLY A 302 -34.69 -10.13 10.31
CA GLY A 302 -34.01 -11.27 9.66
C GLY A 302 -34.34 -12.65 10.22
N ARG A 303 -33.88 -13.67 9.48
CA ARG A 303 -34.05 -15.09 9.81
C ARG A 303 -32.96 -15.46 10.82
N ARG A 304 -33.34 -16.00 11.99
CA ARG A 304 -32.36 -16.59 12.92
C ARG A 304 -31.73 -17.80 12.27
N VAL A 305 -30.48 -17.64 11.83
CA VAL A 305 -29.61 -18.76 11.46
C VAL A 305 -28.92 -19.17 12.75
N GLY A 306 -28.97 -20.45 13.13
CA GLY A 306 -28.27 -20.93 14.33
C GLY A 306 -26.76 -20.66 14.25
N ASN A 307 -26.02 -20.78 15.35
CA ASN A 307 -24.56 -20.66 15.33
C ASN A 307 -24.00 -21.64 14.29
N VAL A 308 -23.53 -21.12 13.14
CA VAL A 308 -22.92 -21.93 12.08
C VAL A 308 -21.41 -21.92 12.32
N PRO A 309 -20.79 -23.02 12.77
CA PRO A 309 -19.35 -23.13 12.95
C PRO A 309 -18.64 -23.40 11.62
N GLY A 310 -18.88 -22.53 10.62
CA GLY A 310 -18.25 -22.60 9.31
C GLY A 310 -17.03 -21.68 9.22
N PRO A 311 -16.09 -21.94 8.29
CA PRO A 311 -15.03 -20.99 7.96
C PRO A 311 -15.65 -19.70 7.41
N ALA A 312 -15.63 -18.65 8.22
CA ALA A 312 -16.06 -17.31 7.80
C ALA A 312 -15.01 -16.67 6.88
N ARG A 313 -15.47 -16.14 5.74
CA ARG A 313 -14.66 -15.37 4.79
C ARG A 313 -14.94 -13.87 4.97
N PRO A 314 -13.93 -12.99 4.91
CA PRO A 314 -14.17 -11.56 4.92
C PRO A 314 -14.80 -11.12 3.59
N ALA A 315 -15.73 -10.17 3.65
CA ALA A 315 -16.39 -9.60 2.48
C ALA A 315 -16.67 -8.11 2.67
N VAL A 316 -16.79 -7.38 1.56
CA VAL A 316 -17.19 -5.97 1.55
C VAL A 316 -18.65 -5.85 1.11
N VAL A 317 -19.45 -5.12 1.86
CA VAL A 317 -20.85 -4.85 1.50
C VAL A 317 -20.89 -3.93 0.28
N ARG A 318 -21.57 -4.33 -0.79
CA ARG A 318 -21.72 -3.50 -2.00
C ARG A 318 -23.11 -2.88 -2.12
N THR A 319 -24.13 -3.51 -1.55
CA THR A 319 -25.49 -2.95 -1.45
C THR A 319 -26.04 -3.18 -0.05
N GLU A 320 -27.09 -2.44 0.34
CA GLU A 320 -27.78 -2.65 1.62
C GLU A 320 -28.19 -4.13 1.78
N LEU A 321 -27.88 -4.75 2.92
CA LEU A 321 -28.05 -6.20 3.16
C LEU A 321 -29.42 -6.59 3.75
N HIS A 322 -30.44 -5.71 3.66
CA HIS A 322 -31.74 -5.94 4.29
C HIS A 322 -32.90 -5.98 3.30
N PRO A 323 -33.64 -7.10 3.17
CA PRO A 323 -33.39 -8.43 3.76
C PRO A 323 -32.30 -9.22 3.00
N GLN A 324 -31.94 -8.77 1.81
CA GLN A 324 -30.93 -9.34 0.91
C GLN A 324 -30.18 -8.21 0.24
N GLY A 325 -28.90 -8.45 -0.06
CA GLY A 325 -28.06 -7.56 -0.85
C GLY A 325 -26.90 -8.31 -1.47
N TYR A 326 -25.87 -7.57 -1.86
CA TYR A 326 -24.66 -8.13 -2.45
C TYR A 326 -23.43 -7.79 -1.61
N VAL A 327 -22.57 -8.79 -1.47
CA VAL A 327 -21.26 -8.68 -0.86
C VAL A 327 -20.22 -9.08 -1.89
N GLU A 328 -19.06 -8.45 -1.83
CA GLU A 328 -17.91 -8.83 -2.63
C GLU A 328 -16.99 -9.71 -1.80
N VAL A 329 -16.78 -10.94 -2.27
CA VAL A 329 -15.80 -11.89 -1.73
C VAL A 329 -14.79 -12.12 -2.83
N GLU A 330 -13.52 -11.79 -2.58
CA GLU A 330 -12.43 -12.00 -3.55
C GLU A 330 -12.77 -11.44 -4.95
N HIS A 331 -13.32 -10.23 -5.00
CA HIS A 331 -13.75 -9.54 -6.23
C HIS A 331 -14.91 -10.15 -7.01
N VAL A 332 -15.60 -11.14 -6.44
CA VAL A 332 -16.82 -11.70 -7.01
C VAL A 332 -18.02 -11.27 -6.17
N LEU A 333 -19.06 -10.77 -6.83
CA LEU A 333 -20.32 -10.39 -6.20
C LEU A 333 -21.15 -11.63 -5.90
N TYR A 334 -21.47 -11.84 -4.63
CA TYR A 334 -22.36 -12.89 -4.16
C TYR A 334 -23.60 -12.28 -3.53
N ARG A 335 -24.74 -12.96 -3.69
CA ARG A 335 -25.97 -12.61 -2.99
C ARG A 335 -25.84 -13.00 -1.52
N ALA A 336 -26.19 -12.11 -0.61
CA ALA A 336 -26.09 -12.37 0.82
C ALA A 336 -27.30 -11.87 1.62
N VAL A 337 -27.55 -12.52 2.75
CA VAL A 337 -28.59 -12.19 3.73
C VAL A 337 -27.93 -11.82 5.05
N TRP A 338 -28.36 -10.71 5.66
CA TRP A 338 -27.94 -10.36 7.01
C TRP A 338 -28.49 -11.36 8.04
N ALA A 339 -27.61 -12.02 8.78
CA ALA A 339 -27.96 -13.15 9.65
C ALA A 339 -28.19 -12.78 11.12
N GLU A 340 -27.98 -11.51 11.52
CA GLU A 340 -28.02 -11.09 12.92
C GLU A 340 -29.19 -10.12 13.21
N PRO A 341 -30.37 -10.62 13.60
CA PRO A 341 -31.59 -9.81 13.63
C PRO A 341 -31.68 -8.77 14.75
N GLY A 342 -30.79 -8.86 15.74
CA GLY A 342 -30.70 -7.87 16.82
C GLY A 342 -29.84 -6.65 16.47
N ARG A 343 -29.19 -6.65 15.30
CA ARG A 343 -28.25 -5.61 14.90
C ARG A 343 -28.53 -5.15 13.47
N PRO A 344 -28.49 -3.85 13.16
CA PRO A 344 -28.60 -3.40 11.77
C PRO A 344 -27.37 -3.85 10.96
N PRO A 345 -27.54 -4.21 9.67
CA PRO A 345 -26.41 -4.49 8.80
C PRO A 345 -25.55 -3.22 8.61
N PRO A 346 -24.24 -3.37 8.35
CA PRO A 346 -23.39 -2.24 7.99
C PRO A 346 -23.81 -1.64 6.65
N ALA A 347 -23.50 -0.34 6.47
CA ALA A 347 -23.73 0.37 5.22
C ALA A 347 -22.85 -0.19 4.08
N PRO A 348 -23.19 0.07 2.80
CA PRO A 348 -22.30 -0.22 1.68
C PRO A 348 -20.88 0.34 1.90
N GLY A 349 -19.87 -0.45 1.57
CA GLY A 349 -18.46 -0.22 1.89
C GLY A 349 -18.00 -0.83 3.22
N GLY A 350 -18.94 -1.22 4.10
CA GLY A 350 -18.63 -1.87 5.37
C GLY A 350 -18.10 -3.30 5.20
N LEU A 351 -17.35 -3.77 6.21
CA LEU A 351 -16.83 -5.12 6.26
C LEU A 351 -17.78 -6.06 6.99
N VAL A 352 -17.92 -7.29 6.48
CA VAL A 352 -18.71 -8.36 7.07
C VAL A 352 -17.96 -9.70 6.95
N ASP A 353 -18.33 -10.64 7.81
CA ASP A 353 -17.92 -12.03 7.69
C ASP A 353 -19.04 -12.83 7.01
N VAL A 354 -18.71 -13.67 6.02
CA VAL A 354 -19.69 -14.47 5.28
C VAL A 354 -19.45 -15.96 5.42
N THR A 355 -20.53 -16.71 5.54
CA THR A 355 -20.53 -18.18 5.50
C THR A 355 -21.51 -18.68 4.45
N GLU A 356 -21.24 -19.86 3.88
CA GLU A 356 -22.18 -20.53 2.99
C GLU A 356 -23.44 -20.92 3.76
N ALA A 357 -24.59 -20.77 3.12
CA ALA A 357 -25.83 -21.33 3.65
C ALA A 357 -25.74 -22.86 3.55
N GLY A 358 -25.95 -23.56 4.67
CA GLY A 358 -25.92 -25.04 4.69
C GLY A 358 -27.06 -25.71 3.91
N GLU A 359 -27.93 -24.93 3.25
CA GLU A 359 -28.97 -25.42 2.34
C GLU A 359 -28.29 -25.78 1.01
N ARG A 360 -28.35 -27.05 0.61
CA ARG A 360 -27.50 -27.65 -0.46
C ARG A 360 -27.59 -27.00 -1.85
N ASP A 361 -28.54 -26.09 -2.10
CA ASP A 361 -28.81 -25.49 -3.41
C ASP A 361 -28.96 -23.95 -3.36
N SER A 362 -28.53 -23.29 -2.29
CA SER A 362 -28.65 -21.84 -2.19
C SER A 362 -27.33 -21.13 -2.50
N ASP A 363 -27.28 -20.38 -3.60
CA ASP A 363 -26.21 -19.43 -3.95
C ASP A 363 -26.17 -18.19 -3.02
N VAL A 364 -26.71 -18.31 -1.81
CA VAL A 364 -26.90 -17.20 -0.88
C VAL A 364 -25.95 -17.39 0.30
N LEU A 365 -25.14 -16.36 0.55
CA LEU A 365 -24.28 -16.31 1.71
C LEU A 365 -25.01 -15.71 2.92
N TYR A 366 -24.65 -16.14 4.12
CA TYR A 366 -25.06 -15.47 5.35
C TYR A 366 -23.98 -14.50 5.79
N ALA A 367 -24.33 -13.22 5.94
CA ALA A 367 -23.43 -12.17 6.38
C ALA A 367 -23.63 -11.88 7.88
N PHE A 368 -22.52 -11.79 8.60
CA PHE A 368 -22.41 -11.55 10.04
C PHE A 368 -21.58 -10.30 10.30
N PRO A 369 -21.68 -9.71 11.51
CA PRO A 369 -20.76 -8.66 11.90
C PRO A 369 -19.31 -9.12 11.83
N PRO A 370 -18.38 -8.20 11.53
CA PRO A 370 -16.97 -8.53 11.48
C PRO A 370 -16.47 -9.03 12.83
N THR A 371 -15.84 -10.21 12.84
CA THR A 371 -15.19 -10.73 14.06
C THR A 371 -13.99 -9.85 14.38
N ALA A 372 -13.96 -9.25 15.57
CA ALA A 372 -12.86 -8.40 16.01
C ALA A 372 -11.52 -9.15 15.84
N GLY A 373 -10.58 -8.53 15.10
CA GLY A 373 -9.24 -9.06 14.83
C GLY A 373 -9.07 -9.86 13.53
N ARG A 374 -10.14 -10.29 12.83
CA ARG A 374 -9.99 -11.02 11.54
C ARG A 374 -9.77 -10.11 10.35
N HIS A 375 -10.49 -8.99 10.30
CA HIS A 375 -10.44 -8.10 9.14
C HIS A 375 -9.17 -7.26 9.07
N ALA A 376 -8.43 -7.09 10.18
CA ALA A 376 -7.11 -6.45 10.17
C ALA A 376 -6.12 -7.14 9.20
N LYS A 377 -6.36 -8.42 8.86
CA LYS A 377 -5.55 -9.19 7.92
C LYS A 377 -6.03 -9.13 6.47
N ALA A 378 -7.31 -8.84 6.25
CA ALA A 378 -7.90 -8.74 4.91
C ALA A 378 -7.79 -7.32 4.32
N THR A 379 -7.54 -6.32 5.16
CA THR A 379 -7.28 -4.93 4.76
C THR A 379 -5.78 -4.67 4.48
N ARG A 380 -4.96 -5.71 4.35
CA ARG A 380 -3.52 -5.59 4.06
C ARG A 380 -3.26 -6.12 2.63
N PRO A 381 -2.67 -5.31 1.73
CA PRO A 381 -2.22 -5.77 0.41
C PRO A 381 -1.14 -6.86 0.50
#